data_AF-A0A167BDE3-F1
#
_entry.id   AF-A0A167BDE3-F1
#
_cell.length_a   1.000
_cell.length_b   1.000
_cell.length_c   1.000
_cell.angle_alpha   90.00
_cell.angle_beta   90.00
_cell.angle_gamma   90.00
#
_symmetry.space_group_name_H-M   'P 1'
#
loop_
_entity.id
_entity.type
_entity.pdbx_description
1 polymer ?
#
loop_
_entity_poly.entity_id
_entity_poly.type
_entity_poly.pdbx_seq_one_letter_code
_entity_poly.pdbx_strand_id
1 'polypeptide(L)'
;MQSALTLLGEQPEVDAERLSLLGHSLGAGAVIDAAMDTTQPIKAVVAVSPGQSEVTPESPPNLLLMAGAWEGPFLEAAQNLLEKAGGPGGDPTAGTARALEVIPGVEHIGVLFSPQAHAASIQWLAQVSEISPQPASRISPMLWWLLNLVGTIVLWRALAPLWVDGDRLRLDTAQAQAHGRTRRPLVRAAISGALATLLLIGIGEIIYLDGIGGILVSPQFALWLALAGGIWLALGTRPPRPEWPDLAWGPIMLGVLVLGFGVMGAALWLAWWPPLHRLPYLPILTLLILPWAVAFATALQGRTGWRGLGVGLGVALITMVTVGVAAAIVDGMMFLLIILPLLPVMLALPLLVSRPIQRPWADGFALAAFLGWTLTVMFPLI
;
A
#
# COMPACT_ATOMS: atom_id res chain seq x y z
N MET A 1 16.63 -1.42 -13.49
CA MET A 1 17.71 -1.64 -12.51
C MET A 1 19.04 -1.00 -12.95
N GLN A 2 19.49 -1.18 -14.20
CA GLN A 2 20.78 -0.67 -14.70
C GLN A 2 21.05 0.81 -14.40
N SER A 3 20.06 1.69 -14.58
CA SER A 3 20.20 3.12 -14.29
C SER A 3 20.44 3.40 -12.79
N ALA A 4 19.79 2.64 -11.90
CA ALA A 4 19.98 2.78 -10.46
C ALA A 4 21.38 2.31 -10.05
N LEU A 5 21.84 1.18 -10.60
CA LEU A 5 23.18 0.66 -10.40
C LEU A 5 24.28 1.62 -10.90
N THR A 6 24.08 2.22 -12.07
CA THR A 6 25.00 3.23 -12.63
C THR A 6 25.10 4.44 -11.72
N LEU A 7 23.95 5.01 -11.32
CA LEU A 7 23.91 6.18 -10.43
C LEU A 7 24.50 5.88 -9.04
N LEU A 8 24.30 4.66 -8.54
CA LEU A 8 24.88 4.22 -7.27
C LEU A 8 26.41 4.11 -7.38
N GLY A 9 26.94 3.55 -8.47
CA GLY A 9 28.39 3.47 -8.72
C GLY A 9 29.08 4.82 -8.94
N GLU A 10 28.32 5.88 -9.24
CA GLU A 10 28.82 7.25 -9.33
C GLU A 10 28.99 7.93 -7.96
N GLN A 11 28.44 7.36 -6.88
CA GLN A 11 28.53 7.94 -5.54
C GLN A 11 29.93 7.69 -4.95
N PRO A 12 30.61 8.71 -4.38
CA PRO A 12 31.97 8.57 -3.87
C PRO A 12 32.08 7.63 -2.65
N GLU A 13 30.99 7.40 -1.93
CA GLU A 13 30.93 6.49 -0.79
C GLU A 13 30.74 5.01 -1.20
N VAL A 14 30.49 4.73 -2.48
CA VAL A 14 30.16 3.40 -2.99
C VAL A 14 31.37 2.76 -3.66
N ASP A 15 31.68 1.53 -3.23
CA ASP A 15 32.59 0.66 -3.94
C ASP A 15 31.84 -0.12 -5.03
N ALA A 16 31.99 0.31 -6.28
CA ALA A 16 31.31 -0.28 -7.43
C ALA A 16 31.71 -1.74 -7.70
N GLU A 17 32.78 -2.26 -7.09
CA GLU A 17 33.19 -3.66 -7.22
C GLU A 17 32.52 -4.58 -6.18
N ARG A 18 31.83 -4.00 -5.18
CA ARG A 18 31.18 -4.72 -4.08
C ARG A 18 29.67 -4.47 -4.01
N LEU A 19 29.04 -4.39 -5.17
CA LEU A 19 27.59 -4.20 -5.27
C LEU A 19 26.84 -5.49 -4.94
N SER A 20 25.74 -5.38 -4.20
CA SER A 20 24.81 -6.47 -3.91
C SER A 20 23.38 -5.97 -4.07
N LEU A 21 22.47 -6.86 -4.44
CA LEU A 21 21.07 -6.52 -4.68
C LEU A 21 20.16 -7.21 -3.66
N LEU A 22 19.13 -6.48 -3.22
CA LEU A 22 18.09 -7.01 -2.35
C LEU A 22 16.73 -6.57 -2.87
N GLY A 23 15.81 -7.51 -2.98
CA GLY A 23 14.46 -7.26 -3.49
C GLY A 23 13.41 -8.11 -2.79
N HIS A 24 12.18 -7.60 -2.75
CA HIS A 24 11.02 -8.29 -2.16
C HIS A 24 9.90 -8.50 -3.18
N SER A 25 9.26 -9.67 -3.16
CA SER A 25 8.14 -10.00 -4.04
C SER A 25 8.49 -9.81 -5.52
N LEU A 26 7.77 -8.98 -6.28
CA LEU A 26 8.15 -8.59 -7.64
C LEU A 26 9.57 -8.00 -7.73
N GLY A 27 9.99 -7.27 -6.70
CA GLY A 27 11.35 -6.74 -6.60
C GLY A 27 12.40 -7.83 -6.44
N ALA A 28 12.05 -8.99 -5.87
CA ALA A 28 12.97 -10.12 -5.74
C ALA A 28 13.32 -10.72 -7.11
N GLY A 29 12.33 -10.89 -7.99
CA GLY A 29 12.58 -11.26 -9.39
C GLY A 29 13.41 -10.22 -10.12
N ALA A 30 13.06 -8.93 -9.97
CA ALA A 30 13.78 -7.85 -10.62
C ALA A 30 15.27 -7.76 -10.22
N VAL A 31 15.64 -8.13 -8.99
CA VAL A 31 17.06 -8.19 -8.58
C VAL A 31 17.76 -9.46 -9.01
N ILE A 32 17.05 -10.58 -9.14
CA ILE A 32 17.58 -11.82 -9.74
C ILE A 32 17.93 -11.54 -11.20
N ASP A 33 16.94 -11.10 -11.98
CA ASP A 33 17.11 -10.81 -13.41
C ASP A 33 18.22 -9.77 -13.63
N ALA A 34 18.21 -8.69 -12.84
CA ALA A 34 19.23 -7.66 -12.96
C ALA A 34 20.65 -8.15 -12.64
N ALA A 35 20.81 -9.10 -11.70
CA ALA A 35 22.12 -9.68 -11.40
C ALA A 35 22.61 -10.62 -12.49
N MET A 36 21.71 -11.17 -13.31
CA MET A 36 22.04 -12.02 -14.44
C MET A 36 22.36 -11.20 -15.71
N ASP A 37 21.67 -10.07 -15.90
CA ASP A 37 21.74 -9.27 -17.14
C ASP A 37 22.76 -8.13 -17.10
N THR A 38 23.16 -7.65 -15.92
CA THR A 38 24.03 -6.48 -15.79
C THR A 38 25.48 -6.78 -16.16
N THR A 39 26.16 -5.78 -16.74
CA THR A 39 27.62 -5.82 -16.96
C THR A 39 28.42 -5.45 -15.71
N GLN A 40 27.79 -4.90 -14.67
CA GLN A 40 28.47 -4.53 -13.42
C GLN A 40 28.61 -5.75 -12.51
N PRO A 41 29.74 -5.95 -11.82
CA PRO A 41 29.93 -7.11 -10.96
C PRO A 41 29.01 -7.06 -9.74
N ILE A 42 27.97 -7.89 -9.72
CA ILE A 42 27.15 -8.14 -8.53
C ILE A 42 27.77 -9.26 -7.71
N LYS A 43 27.87 -9.08 -6.38
CA LYS A 43 28.47 -10.04 -5.46
C LYS A 43 27.45 -10.96 -4.81
N ALA A 44 26.25 -10.46 -4.51
CA ALA A 44 25.18 -11.22 -3.89
C ALA A 44 23.79 -10.74 -4.30
N VAL A 45 22.84 -11.66 -4.24
CA VAL A 45 21.41 -11.38 -4.34
C VAL A 45 20.69 -11.91 -3.10
N VAL A 46 19.88 -11.05 -2.48
CA VAL A 46 18.95 -11.42 -1.41
C VAL A 46 17.53 -11.25 -1.94
N ALA A 47 16.85 -12.36 -2.19
CA ALA A 47 15.51 -12.40 -2.74
C ALA A 47 14.49 -12.80 -1.66
N VAL A 48 13.68 -11.83 -1.22
CA VAL A 48 12.68 -12.01 -0.16
C VAL A 48 11.31 -12.26 -0.77
N SER A 49 10.65 -13.34 -0.37
CA SER A 49 9.36 -13.79 -0.90
C SER A 49 9.35 -13.81 -2.44
N PRO A 50 10.30 -14.49 -3.09
CA PRO A 50 10.41 -14.46 -4.55
C PRO A 50 9.23 -15.15 -5.22
N GLY A 51 8.81 -14.58 -6.35
CA GLY A 51 7.95 -15.29 -7.30
C GLY A 51 8.74 -16.30 -8.14
N GLN A 52 8.18 -16.70 -9.27
CA GLN A 52 8.94 -17.46 -10.26
C GLN A 52 9.96 -16.55 -10.94
N SER A 53 11.20 -17.03 -11.07
CA SER A 53 12.28 -16.36 -11.77
C SER A 53 13.19 -17.41 -12.43
N GLU A 54 14.03 -16.97 -13.35
CA GLU A 54 15.05 -17.83 -13.92
C GLU A 54 16.31 -17.77 -13.07
N VAL A 55 16.88 -18.92 -12.76
CA VAL A 55 18.15 -19.06 -12.06
C VAL A 55 18.88 -20.27 -12.63
N THR A 56 20.20 -20.26 -12.49
CA THR A 56 21.10 -21.33 -12.89
C THR A 56 22.03 -21.64 -11.72
N PRO A 57 22.73 -22.79 -11.74
CA PRO A 57 23.76 -23.06 -10.74
C PRO A 57 24.83 -21.96 -10.68
N GLU A 58 25.15 -21.34 -11.81
CA GLU A 58 26.20 -20.32 -11.92
C GLU A 58 25.72 -18.88 -11.71
N SER A 59 24.41 -18.59 -11.83
CA SER A 59 23.88 -17.23 -11.82
C SER A 59 22.44 -17.16 -11.28
N PRO A 60 22.08 -16.17 -10.42
CA PRO A 60 22.90 -15.03 -9.99
C PRO A 60 23.98 -15.42 -8.95
N PRO A 61 25.03 -14.58 -8.77
CA PRO A 61 26.07 -14.83 -7.79
C PRO A 61 25.53 -14.71 -6.36
N ASN A 62 25.99 -15.59 -5.48
CA ASN A 62 25.61 -15.72 -4.07
C ASN A 62 24.13 -15.37 -3.78
N LEU A 63 23.26 -16.36 -3.99
CA LEU A 63 21.81 -16.21 -3.84
C LEU A 63 21.31 -16.66 -2.46
N LEU A 64 20.80 -15.72 -1.68
CA LEU A 64 19.98 -16.01 -0.50
C LEU A 64 18.50 -15.83 -0.87
N LEU A 65 17.75 -16.90 -0.72
CA LEU A 65 16.30 -16.91 -0.80
C LEU A 65 15.72 -16.82 0.60
N MET A 66 14.66 -16.04 0.77
CA MET A 66 13.93 -15.98 2.04
C MET A 66 12.43 -16.03 1.80
N ALA A 67 11.69 -16.70 2.67
CA ALA A 67 10.23 -16.68 2.64
C ALA A 67 9.66 -16.83 4.05
N GLY A 68 8.56 -16.15 4.34
CA GLY A 68 7.78 -16.36 5.53
C GLY A 68 7.10 -17.73 5.54
N ALA A 69 7.02 -18.35 6.71
CA ALA A 69 6.43 -19.66 6.89
C ALA A 69 4.91 -19.70 6.57
N TRP A 70 4.23 -18.54 6.53
CA TRP A 70 2.81 -18.44 6.17
C TRP A 70 2.59 -18.06 4.71
N GLU A 71 3.64 -18.04 3.89
CA GLU A 71 3.58 -17.65 2.48
C GLU A 71 3.64 -18.85 1.54
N GLY A 72 2.74 -19.82 1.70
CA GLY A 72 2.78 -21.12 0.98
C GLY A 72 3.29 -21.06 -0.48
N PRO A 73 2.67 -20.28 -1.38
CA PRO A 73 3.12 -20.15 -2.77
C PRO A 73 4.52 -19.56 -2.95
N PHE A 74 4.91 -18.55 -2.15
CA PHE A 74 6.23 -17.92 -2.23
C PHE A 74 7.32 -18.81 -1.62
N LEU A 75 6.99 -19.56 -0.56
CA LEU A 75 7.89 -20.55 0.01
C LEU A 75 8.16 -21.69 -0.99
N GLU A 76 7.12 -22.18 -1.67
CA GLU A 76 7.26 -23.18 -2.73
C GLU A 76 8.09 -22.64 -3.90
N ALA A 77 7.85 -21.40 -4.33
CA ALA A 77 8.66 -20.75 -5.36
C ALA A 77 10.14 -20.63 -4.93
N ALA A 78 10.42 -20.23 -3.69
CA ALA A 78 11.78 -20.14 -3.16
C ALA A 78 12.47 -21.51 -3.08
N GLN A 79 11.76 -22.58 -2.71
CA GLN A 79 12.29 -23.95 -2.73
C GLN A 79 12.64 -24.39 -4.15
N ASN A 80 11.73 -24.17 -5.10
CA ASN A 80 11.95 -24.48 -6.51
C ASN A 80 13.13 -23.70 -7.10
N LEU A 81 13.29 -22.42 -6.74
CA LEU A 81 14.44 -21.62 -7.14
C LEU A 81 15.74 -22.15 -6.55
N LEU A 82 15.76 -22.57 -5.28
CA LEU A 82 16.95 -23.15 -4.66
C LEU A 82 17.39 -24.43 -5.40
N GLU A 83 16.44 -25.29 -5.74
CA GLU A 83 16.72 -26.53 -6.48
C GLU A 83 17.30 -26.23 -7.87
N LYS A 84 16.69 -25.29 -8.62
CA LYS A 84 17.20 -24.84 -9.92
C LYS A 84 18.60 -24.20 -9.83
N ALA A 85 18.90 -23.54 -8.72
CA ALA A 85 20.19 -22.93 -8.45
C ALA A 85 21.26 -23.93 -7.97
N GLY A 86 20.99 -25.25 -7.98
CA GLY A 86 21.94 -26.30 -7.62
C GLY A 86 21.86 -26.78 -6.16
N GLY A 87 20.87 -26.32 -5.39
CA GLY A 87 20.67 -26.70 -3.99
C GLY A 87 21.48 -25.85 -3.00
N PRO A 88 21.26 -26.04 -1.67
CA PRO A 88 21.95 -25.27 -0.64
C PRO A 88 23.44 -25.63 -0.54
N GLY A 89 24.28 -24.65 -0.24
CA GLY A 89 25.73 -24.84 -0.06
C GLY A 89 26.54 -23.86 -0.89
N GLY A 90 27.70 -24.30 -1.39
CA GLY A 90 28.61 -23.49 -2.21
C GLY A 90 29.59 -22.64 -1.41
N ASP A 91 30.38 -21.83 -2.13
CA ASP A 91 31.43 -20.96 -1.59
C ASP A 91 31.10 -19.49 -1.90
N PRO A 92 30.90 -18.64 -0.87
CA PRO A 92 30.64 -17.21 -1.02
C PRO A 92 31.72 -16.47 -1.82
N THR A 93 32.99 -16.87 -1.66
CA THR A 93 34.12 -16.22 -2.34
C THR A 93 34.16 -16.58 -3.83
N ALA A 94 33.64 -17.75 -4.19
CA ALA A 94 33.51 -18.21 -5.57
C ALA A 94 32.19 -17.77 -6.25
N GLY A 95 31.31 -17.04 -5.56
CA GLY A 95 30.01 -16.62 -6.11
C GLY A 95 28.94 -17.71 -6.14
N THR A 96 29.23 -18.88 -5.57
CA THR A 96 28.37 -20.09 -5.69
C THR A 96 27.51 -20.35 -4.47
N ALA A 97 27.57 -19.51 -3.43
CA ALA A 97 26.79 -19.74 -2.23
C ALA A 97 25.28 -19.67 -2.51
N ARG A 98 24.51 -20.63 -1.99
CA ARG A 98 23.05 -20.71 -2.12
C ARG A 98 22.44 -21.11 -0.79
N ALA A 99 21.41 -20.41 -0.37
CA ALA A 99 20.68 -20.72 0.85
C ALA A 99 19.21 -20.33 0.76
N LEU A 100 18.38 -21.00 1.56
CA LEU A 100 17.00 -20.63 1.81
C LEU A 100 16.78 -20.48 3.31
N GLU A 101 16.34 -19.30 3.74
CA GLU A 101 15.93 -19.03 5.12
C GLU A 101 14.40 -18.95 5.20
N VAL A 102 13.79 -19.84 5.98
CA VAL A 102 12.34 -19.83 6.24
C VAL A 102 12.05 -19.08 7.54
N ILE A 103 11.36 -17.95 7.44
CA ILE A 103 11.13 -17.05 8.57
C ILE A 103 9.83 -17.46 9.29
N PRO A 104 9.89 -17.89 10.57
CA PRO A 104 8.73 -18.40 11.29
C PRO A 104 7.72 -17.30 11.61
N GLY A 105 6.43 -17.64 11.54
CA GLY A 105 5.34 -16.82 12.08
C GLY A 105 5.08 -15.50 11.35
N VAL A 106 5.57 -15.34 10.12
CA VAL A 106 5.34 -14.14 9.31
C VAL A 106 4.69 -14.47 7.96
N GLU A 107 3.85 -13.55 7.52
CA GLU A 107 3.26 -13.52 6.18
C GLU A 107 4.05 -12.57 5.25
N HIS A 108 3.55 -12.40 4.04
CA HIS A 108 4.19 -11.73 2.89
C HIS A 108 4.68 -10.32 3.15
N ILE A 109 3.95 -9.51 3.90
CA ILE A 109 4.39 -8.15 4.25
C ILE A 109 5.20 -8.16 5.55
N GLY A 110 4.81 -8.97 6.52
CA GLY A 110 5.46 -9.10 7.82
C GLY A 110 6.93 -9.53 7.76
N VAL A 111 7.33 -10.30 6.75
CA VAL A 111 8.73 -10.72 6.55
C VAL A 111 9.69 -9.52 6.44
N LEU A 112 9.25 -8.40 5.85
CA LEU A 112 10.04 -7.17 5.71
C LEU A 112 10.36 -6.49 7.04
N PHE A 113 9.58 -6.80 8.08
CA PHE A 113 9.74 -6.23 9.41
C PHE A 113 10.26 -7.25 10.43
N SER A 114 10.61 -8.46 9.97
CA SER A 114 11.12 -9.52 10.83
C SER A 114 12.57 -9.27 11.23
N PRO A 115 12.89 -9.23 12.54
CA PRO A 115 14.28 -9.15 13.01
C PRO A 115 15.15 -10.31 12.49
N GLN A 116 14.56 -11.49 12.28
CA GLN A 116 15.29 -12.65 11.74
C GLN A 116 15.61 -12.46 10.26
N ALA A 117 14.68 -11.93 9.45
CA ALA A 117 14.94 -11.65 8.05
C ALA A 117 16.02 -10.58 7.88
N HIS A 118 15.99 -9.53 8.73
CA HIS A 118 17.05 -8.52 8.77
C HIS A 118 18.39 -9.11 9.17
N ALA A 119 18.43 -9.93 10.22
CA ALA A 119 19.67 -10.58 10.66
C ALA A 119 20.26 -11.50 9.59
N ALA A 120 19.43 -12.33 8.94
CA ALA A 120 19.85 -13.21 7.86
C ALA A 120 20.41 -12.41 6.66
N SER A 121 19.72 -11.34 6.25
CA SER A 121 20.18 -10.45 5.17
C SER A 121 21.53 -9.82 5.49
N ILE A 122 21.67 -9.25 6.70
CA ILE A 122 22.91 -8.60 7.15
C ILE A 122 24.05 -9.61 7.21
N GLN A 123 23.82 -10.80 7.78
CA GLN A 123 24.84 -11.85 7.90
C GLN A 123 25.29 -12.34 6.52
N TRP A 124 24.35 -12.56 5.59
CA TRP A 124 24.66 -12.97 4.23
C TRP A 124 25.52 -11.94 3.49
N LEU A 125 25.08 -10.68 3.48
CA LEU A 125 25.78 -9.60 2.81
C LEU A 125 27.16 -9.34 3.44
N ALA A 126 27.26 -9.43 4.77
CA ALA A 126 28.51 -9.33 5.50
C ALA A 126 29.49 -10.45 5.14
N GLN A 127 29.00 -11.69 5.05
CA GLN A 127 29.81 -12.85 4.69
C GLN A 127 30.36 -12.72 3.26
N VAL A 128 29.52 -12.36 2.29
CA VAL A 128 29.93 -12.22 0.88
C VAL A 128 30.84 -11.02 0.67
N SER A 129 30.61 -9.92 1.39
CA SER A 129 31.41 -8.69 1.25
C SER A 129 32.67 -8.69 2.10
N GLU A 130 32.89 -9.73 2.91
CA GLU A 130 33.98 -9.85 3.89
C GLU A 130 34.01 -8.67 4.90
N ILE A 131 32.83 -8.19 5.31
CA ILE A 131 32.67 -7.07 6.24
C ILE A 131 32.19 -7.60 7.59
N SER A 132 32.73 -7.04 8.69
CA SER A 132 32.18 -7.30 10.02
C SER A 132 30.88 -6.50 10.22
N PRO A 133 29.72 -7.15 10.43
CA PRO A 133 28.46 -6.44 10.60
C PRO A 133 28.47 -5.68 11.93
N GLN A 134 27.94 -4.46 11.94
CA GLN A 134 27.71 -3.75 13.19
C GLN A 134 26.54 -4.38 13.96
N PRO A 135 26.56 -4.35 15.31
CA PRO A 135 25.43 -4.83 16.09
C PRO A 135 24.15 -4.08 15.71
N ALA A 136 23.08 -4.83 15.41
CA ALA A 136 21.79 -4.23 15.11
C ALA A 136 21.25 -3.45 16.34
N SER A 137 20.69 -2.26 16.09
CA SER A 137 19.97 -1.51 17.11
C SER A 137 18.75 -2.32 17.58
N ARG A 138 18.54 -2.40 18.90
CA ARG A 138 17.38 -3.10 19.48
C ARG A 138 16.10 -2.27 19.49
N ILE A 139 16.18 -1.00 19.10
CA ILE A 139 15.00 -0.12 19.11
C ILE A 139 14.17 -0.43 17.88
N SER A 140 12.95 -0.95 18.07
CA SER A 140 12.01 -1.18 16.97
C SER A 140 11.56 0.17 16.40
N PRO A 141 11.98 0.53 15.17
CA PRO A 141 11.60 1.81 14.59
C PRO A 141 10.09 1.85 14.27
N MET A 142 9.50 0.69 14.00
CA MET A 142 8.07 0.53 13.70
C MET A 142 7.17 0.86 14.90
N LEU A 143 7.57 0.49 16.12
CA LEU A 143 6.81 0.86 17.32
C LEU A 143 6.76 2.39 17.49
N TRP A 144 7.87 3.07 17.26
CA TRP A 144 7.93 4.54 17.34
C TRP A 144 7.10 5.22 16.25
N TRP A 145 7.10 4.67 15.04
CA TRP A 145 6.20 5.13 13.98
C TRP A 145 4.73 4.95 14.35
N LEU A 146 4.35 3.79 14.90
CA LEU A 146 2.98 3.55 15.35
C LEU A 146 2.58 4.51 16.48
N LEU A 147 3.45 4.71 17.48
CA LEU A 147 3.21 5.66 18.57
C LEU A 147 3.07 7.09 18.05
N ASN A 148 3.87 7.48 17.05
CA ASN A 148 3.76 8.79 16.41
C ASN A 148 2.43 8.95 15.65
N LEU A 149 2.02 7.95 14.88
CA LEU A 149 0.75 7.95 14.17
C LEU A 149 -0.43 8.08 15.15
N VAL A 150 -0.43 7.26 16.20
CA VAL A 150 -1.45 7.31 17.26
C VAL A 150 -1.42 8.67 17.98
N GLY A 151 -0.24 9.15 18.36
CA GLY A 151 -0.08 10.44 19.03
C GLY A 151 -0.59 11.61 18.18
N THR A 152 -0.31 11.61 16.88
CA THR A 152 -0.79 12.62 15.92
C THR A 152 -2.31 12.60 15.81
N ILE A 153 -2.92 11.41 15.70
CA ILE A 153 -4.38 11.26 15.64
C ILE A 153 -5.04 11.69 16.95
N VAL A 154 -4.48 11.30 18.10
CA VAL A 154 -4.99 11.69 19.43
C VAL A 154 -4.92 13.21 19.60
N LEU A 155 -3.77 13.82 19.28
CA LEU A 155 -3.57 15.26 19.34
C LEU A 155 -4.56 15.99 18.43
N TRP A 156 -4.69 15.55 17.18
CA TRP A 156 -5.68 16.09 16.25
C TRP A 156 -7.09 16.00 16.81
N ARG A 157 -7.49 14.84 17.34
CA ARG A 157 -8.84 14.64 17.90
C ARG A 157 -9.11 15.48 19.14
N ALA A 158 -8.09 15.85 19.89
CA ALA A 158 -8.20 16.76 21.02
C ALA A 158 -8.33 18.22 20.57
N LEU A 159 -7.59 18.61 19.53
CA LEU A 159 -7.51 20.00 19.09
C LEU A 159 -8.61 20.39 18.09
N ALA A 160 -8.94 19.53 17.12
CA ALA A 160 -9.89 19.84 16.05
C ALA A 160 -11.25 20.39 16.54
N PRO A 161 -11.87 19.87 17.62
CA PRO A 161 -13.12 20.41 18.14
C PRO A 161 -13.05 21.89 18.57
N LEU A 162 -11.87 22.44 18.86
CA LEU A 162 -11.70 23.85 19.25
C LEU A 162 -12.04 24.83 18.11
N TRP A 163 -12.02 24.35 16.86
CA TRP A 163 -12.31 25.16 15.67
C TRP A 163 -13.54 24.68 14.90
N VAL A 164 -14.28 23.69 15.42
CA VAL A 164 -15.51 23.19 14.82
C VAL A 164 -16.72 23.79 15.54
N ASP A 165 -17.65 24.35 14.76
CA ASP A 165 -18.95 24.79 15.25
C ASP A 165 -19.83 23.58 15.60
N GLY A 166 -19.93 23.29 16.90
CA GLY A 166 -20.68 22.14 17.41
C GLY A 166 -22.19 22.24 17.21
N ASP A 167 -22.76 23.45 17.16
CA ASP A 167 -24.20 23.63 16.96
C ASP A 167 -24.58 23.38 15.51
N ARG A 168 -23.76 23.90 14.58
CA ARG A 168 -23.89 23.59 13.16
C ARG A 168 -23.81 22.10 12.88
N LEU A 169 -22.84 21.41 13.48
CA LEU A 169 -22.65 19.96 13.32
C LEU A 169 -23.91 19.16 13.71
N ARG A 170 -24.58 19.57 14.80
CA ARG A 170 -25.84 18.95 15.25
C ARG A 170 -26.98 19.20 14.27
N LEU A 171 -27.10 20.42 13.75
CA LEU A 171 -28.12 20.78 12.75
C LEU A 171 -27.95 19.98 11.46
N ASP A 172 -26.72 19.92 10.94
CA ASP A 172 -26.40 19.17 9.71
C ASP A 172 -26.71 17.68 9.88
N THR A 173 -26.40 17.13 11.06
CA THR A 173 -26.73 15.74 11.42
C THR A 173 -28.24 15.49 11.43
N ALA A 174 -29.02 16.36 12.07
CA ALA A 174 -30.47 16.24 12.12
C ALA A 174 -31.09 16.32 10.72
N GLN A 175 -30.62 17.26 9.89
CA GLN A 175 -31.05 17.38 8.50
C GLN A 175 -30.69 16.14 7.67
N ALA A 176 -29.49 15.58 7.85
CA ALA A 176 -29.06 14.39 7.11
C ALA A 176 -29.95 13.17 7.40
N GLN A 177 -30.38 13.01 8.65
CA GLN A 177 -31.31 11.97 9.07
C GLN A 177 -32.72 12.20 8.49
N ALA A 178 -33.23 13.44 8.58
CA ALA A 178 -34.56 13.80 8.09
C ALA A 178 -34.71 13.57 6.57
N HIS A 179 -33.70 13.95 5.79
CA HIS A 179 -33.69 13.77 4.33
C HIS A 179 -33.38 12.33 3.88
N GLY A 180 -33.16 11.40 4.82
CA GLY A 180 -32.85 10.01 4.50
C GLY A 180 -31.52 9.81 3.75
N ARG A 181 -30.60 10.79 3.79
CA ARG A 181 -29.32 10.78 3.06
C ARG A 181 -28.46 9.56 3.43
N THR A 182 -28.64 9.07 4.64
CA THR A 182 -27.84 7.99 5.23
C THR A 182 -28.55 6.63 5.23
N ARG A 183 -29.73 6.48 4.60
CA ARG A 183 -30.51 5.23 4.64
C ARG A 183 -29.81 4.08 3.88
N ARG A 184 -29.85 2.87 4.48
CA ARG A 184 -29.36 1.60 3.91
C ARG A 184 -27.94 1.67 3.29
N PRO A 185 -26.94 2.16 4.03
CA PRO A 185 -25.58 2.36 3.49
C PRO A 185 -24.94 1.05 3.03
N LEU A 186 -25.14 -0.04 3.77
CA LEU A 186 -24.58 -1.36 3.46
C LEU A 186 -25.15 -1.94 2.16
N VAL A 187 -26.47 -1.82 1.97
CA VAL A 187 -27.14 -2.28 0.74
C VAL A 187 -26.61 -1.51 -0.47
N ARG A 188 -26.48 -0.18 -0.35
CA ARG A 188 -25.95 0.65 -1.43
C ARG A 188 -24.49 0.31 -1.73
N ALA A 189 -23.65 0.16 -0.71
CA ALA A 189 -22.27 -0.26 -0.86
C ALA A 189 -22.18 -1.60 -1.62
N ALA A 190 -23.00 -2.59 -1.24
CA ALA A 190 -23.00 -3.92 -1.85
C ALA A 190 -23.44 -3.88 -3.32
N ILE A 191 -24.56 -3.22 -3.62
CA ILE A 191 -25.04 -3.06 -5.00
C ILE A 191 -24.01 -2.29 -5.83
N SER A 192 -23.47 -1.20 -5.29
CA SER A 192 -22.51 -0.36 -6.01
C SER A 192 -21.21 -1.10 -6.31
N GLY A 193 -20.68 -1.88 -5.36
CA GLY A 193 -19.47 -2.67 -5.57
C GLY A 193 -19.69 -3.79 -6.58
N ALA A 194 -20.81 -4.51 -6.49
CA ALA A 194 -21.15 -5.56 -7.46
C ALA A 194 -21.30 -5.01 -8.89
N LEU A 195 -22.03 -3.90 -9.05
CA LEU A 195 -22.20 -3.26 -10.35
C LEU A 195 -20.91 -2.64 -10.88
N ALA A 196 -20.07 -2.05 -10.02
CA ALA A 196 -18.76 -1.53 -10.41
C ALA A 196 -17.86 -2.65 -10.94
N THR A 197 -17.85 -3.81 -10.28
CA THR A 197 -17.14 -4.99 -10.76
C THR A 197 -17.64 -5.45 -12.12
N LEU A 198 -18.96 -5.57 -12.32
CA LEU A 198 -19.53 -5.95 -13.62
C LEU A 198 -19.19 -4.94 -14.74
N LEU A 199 -19.25 -3.65 -14.44
CA LEU A 199 -18.87 -2.62 -15.40
C LEU A 199 -17.37 -2.67 -15.72
N LEU A 200 -16.52 -2.93 -14.73
CA LEU A 200 -15.08 -3.02 -14.93
C LEU A 200 -14.71 -4.22 -15.81
N ILE A 201 -15.38 -5.37 -15.63
CA ILE A 201 -15.27 -6.52 -16.54
C ILE A 201 -15.64 -6.10 -17.96
N GLY A 202 -16.80 -5.46 -18.14
CA GLY A 202 -17.25 -5.01 -19.47
C GLY A 202 -16.33 -3.97 -20.11
N ILE A 203 -15.66 -3.12 -19.32
CA ILE A 203 -14.62 -2.21 -19.81
C ILE A 203 -13.37 -2.97 -20.23
N GLY A 204 -12.97 -3.99 -19.46
CA GLY A 204 -11.82 -4.86 -19.76
C GLY A 204 -11.92 -5.60 -21.09
N GLU A 205 -13.14 -5.89 -21.55
CA GLU A 205 -13.40 -6.47 -22.88
C GLU A 205 -13.11 -5.49 -24.03
N ILE A 206 -13.11 -4.19 -23.76
CA ILE A 206 -12.96 -3.13 -24.76
C ILE A 206 -11.57 -2.49 -24.68
N ILE A 207 -11.04 -2.34 -23.46
CA ILE A 207 -9.80 -1.64 -23.15
C ILE A 207 -8.93 -2.58 -22.31
N TYR A 208 -7.67 -2.73 -22.71
CA TYR A 208 -6.69 -3.45 -21.91
C TYR A 208 -6.47 -2.70 -20.58
N LEU A 209 -6.94 -3.29 -19.48
CA LEU A 209 -6.90 -2.68 -18.16
C LEU A 209 -5.60 -2.95 -17.41
N ASP A 210 -4.85 -3.99 -17.76
CA ASP A 210 -3.61 -4.26 -17.06
C ASP A 210 -2.60 -3.14 -17.35
N GLY A 211 -1.99 -2.63 -16.27
CA GLY A 211 -0.98 -1.60 -16.42
C GLY A 211 -1.42 -0.22 -16.89
N ILE A 212 -2.73 0.08 -16.92
CA ILE A 212 -3.21 1.38 -17.41
C ILE A 212 -2.53 2.54 -16.67
N GLY A 213 -2.04 3.52 -17.42
CA GLY A 213 -1.30 4.64 -16.84
C GLY A 213 0.07 4.27 -16.26
N GLY A 214 0.64 3.11 -16.61
CA GLY A 214 2.02 2.73 -16.25
C GLY A 214 2.24 2.46 -14.76
N ILE A 215 1.19 2.35 -13.95
CA ILE A 215 1.26 1.97 -12.53
C ILE A 215 0.43 0.71 -12.33
N LEU A 216 1.02 -0.29 -11.67
CA LEU A 216 0.32 -1.53 -11.35
C LEU A 216 -0.82 -1.27 -10.35
N VAL A 217 -2.00 -1.84 -10.60
CA VAL A 217 -3.23 -1.82 -9.76
C VAL A 217 -3.88 -0.45 -9.51
N SER A 218 -3.10 0.62 -9.34
CA SER A 218 -3.58 1.89 -8.80
C SER A 218 -4.70 2.51 -9.63
N PRO A 219 -4.57 2.64 -10.96
CA PRO A 219 -5.61 3.29 -11.75
C PRO A 219 -6.84 2.40 -11.94
N GLN A 220 -6.68 1.07 -12.00
CA GLN A 220 -7.79 0.11 -12.05
C GLN A 220 -8.61 0.16 -10.76
N PHE A 221 -7.94 0.20 -9.60
CA PHE A 221 -8.61 0.32 -8.31
C PHE A 221 -9.29 1.68 -8.13
N ALA A 222 -8.65 2.77 -8.54
CA ALA A 222 -9.26 4.10 -8.52
C ALA A 222 -10.47 4.19 -9.47
N LEU A 223 -10.40 3.56 -10.65
CA LEU A 223 -11.52 3.47 -11.58
C LEU A 223 -12.67 2.65 -10.98
N TRP A 224 -12.38 1.52 -10.34
CA TRP A 224 -13.39 0.73 -9.62
C TRP A 224 -14.09 1.59 -8.55
N LEU A 225 -13.33 2.36 -7.76
CA LEU A 225 -13.88 3.28 -6.77
C LEU A 225 -14.71 4.39 -7.43
N ALA A 226 -14.29 4.93 -8.58
CA ALA A 226 -15.06 5.92 -9.32
C ALA A 226 -16.43 5.37 -9.75
N LEU A 227 -16.45 4.17 -10.33
CA LEU A 227 -17.67 3.47 -10.75
C LEU A 227 -18.57 3.17 -9.56
N ALA A 228 -18.03 2.57 -8.49
CA ALA A 228 -18.77 2.25 -7.28
C ALA A 228 -19.33 3.51 -6.63
N GLY A 229 -18.54 4.58 -6.53
CA GLY A 229 -18.96 5.87 -5.98
C GLY A 229 -20.08 6.51 -6.79
N GLY A 230 -19.94 6.57 -8.12
CA GLY A 230 -20.97 7.09 -9.02
C GLY A 230 -22.29 6.34 -8.90
N ILE A 231 -22.24 5.00 -8.90
CA ILE A 231 -23.41 4.15 -8.70
C ILE A 231 -24.02 4.36 -7.31
N TRP A 232 -23.22 4.41 -6.26
CA TRP A 232 -23.72 4.64 -4.90
C TRP A 232 -24.48 5.97 -4.80
N LEU A 233 -23.92 7.04 -5.35
CA LEU A 233 -24.60 8.34 -5.41
C LEU A 233 -25.91 8.26 -6.21
N ALA A 234 -25.92 7.57 -7.35
CA ALA A 234 -27.12 7.34 -8.16
C ALA A 234 -28.21 6.52 -7.44
N LEU A 235 -27.84 5.60 -6.54
CA LEU A 235 -28.76 4.85 -5.68
C LEU A 235 -29.40 5.71 -4.56
N GLY A 236 -29.16 7.02 -4.57
CA GLY A 236 -29.88 8.01 -3.77
C GLY A 236 -29.16 8.47 -2.52
N THR A 237 -27.84 8.27 -2.41
CA THR A 237 -27.03 9.00 -1.41
C THR A 237 -26.85 10.43 -1.92
N ARG A 238 -27.39 11.40 -1.18
CA ARG A 238 -27.36 12.82 -1.57
C ARG A 238 -26.44 13.58 -0.61
N PRO A 239 -25.16 13.80 -0.95
CA PRO A 239 -24.29 14.65 -0.12
C PRO A 239 -24.89 16.06 0.01
N PRO A 240 -24.61 16.79 1.11
CA PRO A 240 -24.94 18.21 1.20
C PRO A 240 -24.22 19.00 0.09
N ARG A 241 -24.59 20.27 -0.10
CA ARG A 241 -23.82 21.13 -1.01
C ARG A 241 -22.42 21.37 -0.42
N PRO A 242 -21.35 21.34 -1.23
CA PRO A 242 -20.03 21.73 -0.75
C PRO A 242 -20.04 23.21 -0.37
N GLU A 243 -19.26 23.55 0.64
CA GLU A 243 -19.13 24.90 1.15
C GLU A 243 -17.67 25.32 1.23
N TRP A 244 -17.42 26.62 1.39
CA TRP A 244 -16.08 27.18 1.47
C TRP A 244 -15.16 26.52 2.52
N PRO A 245 -15.62 26.19 3.75
CA PRO A 245 -14.75 25.53 4.72
C PRO A 245 -14.31 24.13 4.30
N ASP A 246 -15.04 23.45 3.40
CA ASP A 246 -14.65 22.12 2.93
C ASP A 246 -13.33 22.15 2.13
N LEU A 247 -13.09 23.26 1.42
CA LEU A 247 -11.84 23.50 0.69
C LEU A 247 -10.63 23.65 1.62
N ALA A 248 -10.84 24.05 2.88
CA ALA A 248 -9.78 24.16 3.87
C ALA A 248 -9.62 22.88 4.69
N TRP A 249 -10.73 22.33 5.20
CA TRP A 249 -10.69 21.17 6.09
C TRP A 249 -10.14 19.91 5.42
N GLY A 250 -10.48 19.68 4.14
CA GLY A 250 -9.97 18.52 3.41
C GLY A 250 -8.43 18.49 3.36
N PRO A 251 -7.78 19.54 2.83
CA PRO A 251 -6.31 19.65 2.83
C PRO A 251 -5.67 19.63 4.22
N ILE A 252 -6.28 20.26 5.23
CA ILE A 252 -5.76 20.22 6.60
C ILE A 252 -5.72 18.77 7.12
N MET A 253 -6.81 18.02 6.96
CA MET A 253 -6.89 16.62 7.38
C MET A 253 -5.92 15.72 6.60
N LEU A 254 -5.76 15.98 5.29
CA LEU A 254 -4.71 15.33 4.50
C LEU A 254 -3.32 15.63 5.06
N GLY A 255 -3.03 16.88 5.42
CA GLY A 255 -1.77 17.26 6.05
C GLY A 255 -1.50 16.50 7.34
N VAL A 256 -2.52 16.35 8.21
CA VAL A 256 -2.42 15.55 9.44
C VAL A 256 -2.09 14.08 9.13
N LEU A 257 -2.77 13.49 8.13
CA LEU A 257 -2.53 12.11 7.70
C LEU A 257 -1.13 11.93 7.12
N VAL A 258 -0.67 12.83 6.25
CA VAL A 258 0.66 12.78 5.64
C VAL A 258 1.75 13.00 6.68
N LEU A 259 1.55 13.88 7.66
CA LEU A 259 2.49 14.09 8.76
C LEU A 259 2.60 12.84 9.65
N GLY A 260 1.47 12.30 10.09
CA GLY A 260 1.46 11.15 11.03
C GLY A 260 1.83 9.82 10.38
N PHE A 261 1.38 9.57 9.15
CA PHE A 261 1.62 8.31 8.44
C PHE A 261 2.85 8.40 7.52
N GLY A 262 2.95 9.47 6.73
CA GLY A 262 3.92 9.64 5.66
C GLY A 262 5.30 10.07 6.12
N VAL A 263 5.44 11.27 6.68
CA VAL A 263 6.75 11.89 6.99
C VAL A 263 7.58 11.02 7.91
N MET A 264 6.98 10.42 8.94
CA MET A 264 7.71 9.51 9.81
C MET A 264 7.94 8.14 9.16
N GLY A 265 7.04 7.71 8.26
CA GLY A 265 7.22 6.50 7.44
C GLY A 265 8.40 6.61 6.48
N ALA A 266 8.77 7.83 6.07
CA ALA A 266 9.94 8.16 5.26
C ALA A 266 11.25 7.62 5.80
N ALA A 267 11.41 7.66 7.12
CA ALA A 267 12.62 7.19 7.78
C ALA A 267 12.72 5.66 7.80
N LEU A 268 11.64 4.95 7.48
CA LEU A 268 11.50 3.52 7.77
C LEU A 268 11.22 2.65 6.54
N TRP A 269 10.14 2.94 5.81
CA TRP A 269 9.62 1.99 4.82
C TRP A 269 8.84 2.64 3.66
N LEU A 270 8.54 3.94 3.73
CA LEU A 270 7.63 4.59 2.79
C LEU A 270 8.26 5.80 2.11
N ALA A 271 8.33 5.82 0.78
CA ALA A 271 8.66 7.05 0.05
C ALA A 271 7.52 8.07 0.16
N TRP A 272 7.52 8.90 1.21
CA TRP A 272 6.38 9.76 1.55
C TRP A 272 6.07 10.83 0.51
N TRP A 273 7.05 11.24 -0.28
CA TRP A 273 6.87 12.20 -1.36
C TRP A 273 6.93 11.48 -2.71
N PRO A 274 5.89 11.58 -3.56
CA PRO A 274 5.94 11.03 -4.90
C PRO A 274 7.09 11.66 -5.71
N PRO A 275 7.88 10.86 -6.44
CA PRO A 275 8.79 11.40 -7.45
C PRO A 275 8.04 12.32 -8.43
N LEU A 276 8.74 13.31 -9.01
CA LEU A 276 8.11 14.32 -9.87
C LEU A 276 7.28 13.73 -11.02
N HIS A 277 7.75 12.65 -11.64
CA HIS A 277 7.05 11.95 -12.72
C HIS A 277 5.75 11.27 -12.25
N ARG A 278 5.58 11.04 -10.93
CA ARG A 278 4.37 10.48 -10.33
C ARG A 278 3.38 11.52 -9.82
N LEU A 279 3.81 12.77 -9.63
CA LEU A 279 2.92 13.83 -9.13
C LEU A 279 1.63 14.02 -9.94
N PRO A 280 1.62 13.85 -11.28
CA PRO A 280 0.37 13.96 -12.06
C PRO A 280 -0.70 12.93 -11.69
N TYR A 281 -0.32 11.74 -11.16
CA TYR A 281 -1.30 10.72 -10.77
C TYR A 281 -2.08 11.12 -9.53
N LEU A 282 -1.48 11.87 -8.60
CA LEU A 282 -2.11 12.25 -7.34
C LEU A 282 -3.47 12.95 -7.54
N PRO A 283 -3.59 14.06 -8.31
CA PRO A 283 -4.88 14.69 -8.53
C PRO A 283 -5.85 13.79 -9.31
N ILE A 284 -5.36 13.00 -10.28
CA ILE A 284 -6.20 12.11 -11.09
C ILE A 284 -6.84 11.02 -10.23
N LEU A 285 -6.02 10.29 -9.46
CA LEU A 285 -6.47 9.24 -8.56
C LEU A 285 -7.37 9.80 -7.47
N THR A 286 -7.04 10.96 -6.90
CA THR A 286 -7.89 11.65 -5.92
C THR A 286 -9.28 11.94 -6.50
N LEU A 287 -9.36 12.49 -7.72
CA LEU A 287 -10.62 12.80 -8.38
C LEU A 287 -11.44 11.54 -8.69
N LEU A 288 -10.80 10.45 -9.11
CA LEU A 288 -11.46 9.17 -9.36
C LEU A 288 -12.05 8.57 -8.07
N ILE A 289 -11.34 8.67 -6.96
CA ILE A 289 -11.77 8.09 -5.67
C ILE A 289 -12.84 8.95 -4.98
N LEU A 290 -12.85 10.26 -5.25
CA LEU A 290 -13.69 11.24 -4.57
C LEU A 290 -15.19 10.89 -4.51
N PRO A 291 -15.85 10.40 -5.59
CA PRO A 291 -17.28 10.07 -5.54
C PRO A 291 -17.59 9.00 -4.48
N TRP A 292 -16.75 7.98 -4.39
CA TRP A 292 -16.92 6.91 -3.40
C TRP A 292 -16.64 7.41 -1.99
N ALA A 293 -15.57 8.17 -1.82
CA ALA A 293 -15.20 8.73 -0.52
C ALA A 293 -16.28 9.68 0.03
N VAL A 294 -16.86 10.54 -0.83
CA VAL A 294 -17.97 11.44 -0.45
C VAL A 294 -19.25 10.65 -0.15
N ALA A 295 -19.57 9.61 -0.93
CA ALA A 295 -20.72 8.74 -0.65
C ALA A 295 -20.56 8.04 0.72
N PHE A 296 -19.35 7.57 1.01
CA PHE A 296 -19.03 6.91 2.28
C PHE A 296 -19.05 7.88 3.47
N ALA A 297 -18.42 9.05 3.34
CA ALA A 297 -18.46 10.09 4.36
C ALA A 297 -19.90 10.56 4.65
N THR A 298 -20.70 10.75 3.59
CA THR A 298 -22.14 11.07 3.73
C THR A 298 -22.87 9.97 4.47
N ALA A 299 -22.58 8.70 4.17
CA ALA A 299 -23.17 7.58 4.89
C ALA A 299 -22.79 7.58 6.38
N LEU A 300 -21.62 8.06 6.77
CA LEU A 300 -21.22 8.10 8.19
C LEU A 300 -21.66 9.37 8.92
N GLN A 301 -22.15 10.39 8.20
CA GLN A 301 -22.60 11.64 8.78
C GLN A 301 -23.63 11.42 9.91
N GLY A 302 -23.35 11.97 11.09
CA GLY A 302 -24.24 11.87 12.24
C GLY A 302 -24.28 10.50 12.92
N ARG A 303 -23.43 9.54 12.51
CA ARG A 303 -23.34 8.22 13.15
C ARG A 303 -22.17 8.16 14.11
N THR A 304 -22.45 8.25 15.40
CA THR A 304 -21.45 8.18 16.47
C THR A 304 -21.43 6.82 17.18
N GLY A 305 -20.40 6.58 18.00
CA GLY A 305 -20.25 5.37 18.81
C GLY A 305 -20.27 4.07 17.99
N TRP A 306 -20.82 3.02 18.60
CA TRP A 306 -20.89 1.66 18.02
C TRP A 306 -21.67 1.60 16.70
N ARG A 307 -22.69 2.44 16.52
CA ARG A 307 -23.46 2.47 15.25
C ARG A 307 -22.61 2.99 14.10
N GLY A 308 -21.87 4.08 14.31
CA GLY A 308 -20.94 4.60 13.31
C GLY A 308 -19.80 3.63 13.01
N LEU A 309 -19.24 3.01 14.05
CA LEU A 309 -18.21 1.98 13.89
C LEU A 309 -18.73 0.77 13.10
N GLY A 310 -19.89 0.22 13.47
CA GLY A 310 -20.48 -0.94 12.79
C GLY A 310 -20.83 -0.67 11.33
N VAL A 311 -21.36 0.51 10.99
CA VAL A 311 -21.60 0.89 9.59
C VAL A 311 -20.28 1.05 8.84
N GLY A 312 -19.28 1.72 9.44
CA GLY A 312 -17.97 1.91 8.84
C GLY A 312 -17.28 0.58 8.52
N LEU A 313 -17.22 -0.32 9.50
CA LEU A 313 -16.67 -1.67 9.34
C LEU A 313 -17.47 -2.49 8.31
N GLY A 314 -18.80 -2.39 8.33
CA GLY A 314 -19.64 -3.07 7.35
C GLY A 314 -19.39 -2.61 5.91
N VAL A 315 -19.25 -1.30 5.68
CA VAL A 315 -18.88 -0.77 4.36
C VAL A 315 -17.46 -1.19 3.98
N ALA A 316 -16.50 -1.12 4.90
CA ALA A 316 -15.12 -1.54 4.64
C ALA A 316 -15.07 -3.02 4.24
N LEU A 317 -15.79 -3.90 4.95
CA LEU A 317 -15.88 -5.32 4.64
C LEU A 317 -16.53 -5.58 3.28
N ILE A 318 -17.66 -4.91 2.99
CA ILE A 318 -18.33 -5.03 1.69
C ILE A 318 -17.43 -4.57 0.55
N THR A 319 -16.72 -3.46 0.75
CA THR A 319 -15.75 -2.94 -0.23
C THR A 319 -14.63 -3.93 -0.42
N MET A 320 -14.07 -4.47 0.67
CA MET A 320 -13.03 -5.49 0.64
C MET A 320 -13.48 -6.74 -0.15
N VAL A 321 -14.68 -7.24 0.10
CA VAL A 321 -15.21 -8.42 -0.61
C VAL A 321 -15.44 -8.11 -2.09
N THR A 322 -16.09 -7.00 -2.43
CA THR A 322 -16.42 -6.66 -3.82
C THR A 322 -15.19 -6.31 -4.65
N VAL A 323 -14.22 -5.62 -4.06
CA VAL A 323 -12.88 -5.39 -4.64
C VAL A 323 -12.10 -6.69 -4.76
N GLY A 324 -12.15 -7.58 -3.75
CA GLY A 324 -11.49 -8.88 -3.81
C GLY A 324 -12.04 -9.76 -4.94
N VAL A 325 -13.36 -9.74 -5.15
CA VAL A 325 -13.99 -10.40 -6.30
C VAL A 325 -13.51 -9.77 -7.61
N ALA A 326 -13.47 -8.44 -7.71
CA ALA A 326 -12.94 -7.77 -8.91
C ALA A 326 -11.47 -8.14 -9.14
N ALA A 327 -10.65 -8.14 -8.10
CA ALA A 327 -9.23 -8.48 -8.17
C ALA A 327 -8.98 -9.91 -8.65
N ALA A 328 -9.87 -10.85 -8.29
CA ALA A 328 -9.76 -12.26 -8.66
C ALA A 328 -10.17 -12.56 -10.12
N ILE A 329 -10.91 -11.67 -10.78
CA ILE A 329 -11.52 -11.93 -12.09
C ILE A 329 -11.14 -10.92 -13.17
N VAL A 330 -10.70 -9.72 -12.78
CA VAL A 330 -10.26 -8.67 -13.71
C VAL A 330 -8.75 -8.73 -13.83
N ASP A 331 -8.27 -8.91 -15.06
CA ASP A 331 -6.84 -8.95 -15.37
C ASP A 331 -6.13 -7.66 -14.90
N GLY A 332 -4.91 -7.82 -14.39
CA GLY A 332 -4.10 -6.72 -13.84
C GLY A 332 -4.48 -6.26 -12.43
N MET A 333 -5.55 -6.80 -11.83
CA MET A 333 -5.96 -6.45 -10.46
C MET A 333 -5.54 -7.49 -9.40
N MET A 334 -5.03 -8.66 -9.79
CA MET A 334 -4.67 -9.74 -8.86
C MET A 334 -3.75 -9.32 -7.71
N PHE A 335 -2.80 -8.42 -7.97
CA PHE A 335 -1.87 -7.90 -6.95
C PHE A 335 -2.60 -7.15 -5.81
N LEU A 336 -3.82 -6.65 -6.06
CA LEU A 336 -4.68 -6.04 -5.04
C LEU A 336 -5.09 -7.02 -3.94
N LEU A 337 -5.11 -8.33 -4.20
CA LEU A 337 -5.43 -9.35 -3.19
C LEU A 337 -4.42 -9.38 -2.04
N ILE A 338 -3.14 -9.08 -2.34
CA ILE A 338 -2.05 -9.05 -1.34
C ILE A 338 -2.25 -7.87 -0.38
N ILE A 339 -2.67 -6.71 -0.90
CA ILE A 339 -2.85 -5.50 -0.09
C ILE A 339 -4.27 -5.35 0.48
N LEU A 340 -5.20 -6.23 0.09
CA LEU A 340 -6.59 -6.19 0.52
C LEU A 340 -6.76 -6.17 2.06
N PRO A 341 -5.98 -6.91 2.86
CA PRO A 341 -6.05 -6.84 4.33
C PRO A 341 -5.67 -5.47 4.91
N LEU A 342 -4.93 -4.63 4.17
CA LEU A 342 -4.58 -3.27 4.58
C LEU A 342 -5.71 -2.27 4.34
N LEU A 343 -6.65 -2.59 3.44
CA LEU A 343 -7.74 -1.68 3.06
C LEU A 343 -8.57 -1.19 4.27
N PRO A 344 -9.00 -2.03 5.22
CA PRO A 344 -9.71 -1.55 6.41
C PRO A 344 -8.91 -0.51 7.21
N VAL A 345 -7.59 -0.66 7.31
CA VAL A 345 -6.71 0.30 7.99
C VAL A 345 -6.62 1.60 7.20
N MET A 346 -6.40 1.51 5.89
CA MET A 346 -6.34 2.67 4.98
C MET A 346 -7.65 3.47 4.97
N LEU A 347 -8.79 2.81 5.14
CA LEU A 347 -10.10 3.45 5.29
C LEU A 347 -10.33 4.00 6.70
N ALA A 348 -9.85 3.32 7.75
CA ALA A 348 -10.06 3.74 9.12
C ALA A 348 -9.30 5.02 9.48
N LEU A 349 -8.06 5.20 9.01
CA LEU A 349 -7.22 6.34 9.39
C LEU A 349 -7.86 7.70 9.01
N PRO A 350 -8.29 7.94 7.75
CA PRO A 350 -8.93 9.21 7.39
C PRO A 350 -10.25 9.42 8.13
N LEU A 351 -11.01 8.36 8.41
CA LEU A 351 -12.23 8.47 9.21
C LEU A 351 -11.94 8.90 10.65
N LEU A 352 -10.88 8.38 11.27
CA LEU A 352 -10.51 8.79 12.63
C LEU A 352 -10.15 10.29 12.70
N VAL A 353 -9.52 10.80 11.64
CA VAL A 353 -9.21 12.23 11.47
C VAL A 353 -10.47 13.03 11.15
N SER A 354 -11.41 12.50 10.37
CA SER A 354 -12.60 13.24 9.94
C SER A 354 -13.71 13.31 11.00
N ARG A 355 -13.71 12.40 11.99
CA ARG A 355 -14.71 12.30 13.06
C ARG A 355 -15.09 13.60 13.79
N PRO A 356 -14.16 14.48 14.21
CA PRO A 356 -14.52 15.74 14.84
C PRO A 356 -15.13 16.77 13.87
N ILE A 357 -14.91 16.63 12.56
CA ILE A 357 -15.35 17.58 11.53
C ILE A 357 -16.72 17.18 10.95
N GLN A 358 -16.89 15.91 10.56
CA GLN A 358 -18.07 15.31 9.90
C GLN A 358 -18.67 16.14 8.75
N ARG A 359 -17.81 16.66 7.88
CA ARG A 359 -18.23 17.42 6.69
C ARG A 359 -18.03 16.53 5.47
N PRO A 360 -19.08 16.00 4.83
CA PRO A 360 -18.92 14.92 3.84
C PRO A 360 -17.97 15.22 2.68
N TRP A 361 -17.89 16.48 2.24
CA TRP A 361 -16.95 16.88 1.18
C TRP A 361 -15.51 16.99 1.68
N ALA A 362 -15.28 17.59 2.85
CA ALA A 362 -13.94 17.65 3.45
C ALA A 362 -13.43 16.25 3.81
N ASP A 363 -14.26 15.45 4.48
CA ASP A 363 -13.99 14.07 4.88
C ASP A 363 -13.73 13.20 3.65
N GLY A 364 -14.58 13.31 2.62
CA GLY A 364 -14.44 12.61 1.36
C GLY A 364 -13.16 13.01 0.61
N PHE A 365 -12.82 14.30 0.59
CA PHE A 365 -11.57 14.77 0.00
C PHE A 365 -10.35 14.22 0.75
N ALA A 366 -10.32 14.31 2.08
CA ALA A 366 -9.19 13.81 2.86
C ALA A 366 -8.97 12.31 2.67
N LEU A 367 -10.04 11.52 2.66
CA LEU A 367 -9.99 10.09 2.35
C LEU A 367 -9.52 9.83 0.91
N ALA A 368 -10.11 10.50 -0.07
CA ALA A 368 -9.76 10.31 -1.47
C ALA A 368 -8.31 10.73 -1.78
N ALA A 369 -7.85 11.85 -1.21
CA ALA A 369 -6.50 12.34 -1.41
C ALA A 369 -5.47 11.48 -0.66
N PHE A 370 -5.80 10.96 0.52
CA PHE A 370 -4.93 10.02 1.23
C PHE A 370 -4.79 8.69 0.47
N LEU A 371 -5.90 8.13 -0.02
CA LEU A 371 -5.85 6.93 -0.87
C LEU A 371 -5.12 7.22 -2.19
N GLY A 372 -5.42 8.33 -2.87
CA GLY A 372 -4.73 8.74 -4.09
C GLY A 372 -3.23 8.90 -3.88
N TRP A 373 -2.81 9.47 -2.75
CA TRP A 373 -1.41 9.60 -2.37
C TRP A 373 -0.75 8.25 -2.11
N THR A 374 -1.36 7.37 -1.30
CA THR A 374 -0.82 6.03 -1.04
C THR A 374 -0.70 5.20 -2.33
N LEU A 375 -1.70 5.25 -3.21
CA LEU A 375 -1.66 4.58 -4.52
C LEU A 375 -0.55 5.13 -5.43
N THR A 376 -0.32 6.45 -5.39
CA THR A 376 0.75 7.09 -6.18
C THR A 376 2.15 6.66 -5.72
N VAL A 377 2.36 6.51 -4.40
CA VAL A 377 3.71 6.26 -3.84
C VAL A 377 4.06 4.79 -3.65
N MET A 378 3.07 3.91 -3.44
CA MET A 378 3.35 2.54 -3.00
C MET A 378 3.45 1.52 -4.14
N PHE A 379 2.76 1.73 -5.27
CA PHE A 379 2.74 0.72 -6.33
C PHE A 379 3.90 0.86 -7.32
N PRO A 380 4.38 -0.25 -7.89
CA PRO A 380 5.45 -0.23 -8.88
C PRO A 380 4.95 0.40 -10.19
N LEU A 381 5.88 1.07 -10.88
CA LEU A 381 5.71 1.39 -12.29
C LEU A 381 5.97 0.12 -13.10
N ILE A 382 5.31 0.01 -14.25
CA ILE A 382 5.50 -1.08 -15.19
C ILE A 382 5.98 -0.60 -16.56
#